data_AF-A0A9D8VRT9-F1
#
_entry.id   AF-A0A9D8VRT9-F1
#
_cell.length_a   1.000
_cell.length_b   1.000
_cell.length_c   1.000
_cell.angle_alpha   90.00
_cell.angle_beta   90.00
_cell.angle_gamma   90.00
#
_symmetry.space_group_name_H-M   'P 1'
#
loop_
_entity.id
_entity.type
_entity.pdbx_description
1 polymer ?
#
loop_
_entity_poly.entity_id
_entity_poly.type
_entity_poly.pdbx_seq_one_letter_code
_entity_poly.pdbx_strand_id
1 'polypeptide(L)'
;MVTHNAPHPKTQAVVDCATDWMLYRITGVHYRDLDKASTRHLAGHLRTLDRILKRERNKGLSRHWSYDLNRHITLKTVRDLIAGCLNKRGHRCAPASPAAEQRMTVRQADRSSGR
;
A
#
# COMPACT_ATOMS: atom_id res chain seq x y z
N MET A 1 -0.85 -7.05 42.21
CA MET A 1 -0.90 -7.98 41.06
C MET A 1 -1.02 -7.14 39.79
N VAL A 2 0.11 -6.83 39.16
CA VAL A 2 0.14 -6.07 37.90
C VAL A 2 -0.11 -7.07 36.78
N THR A 3 -1.29 -7.03 36.17
CA THR A 3 -1.56 -7.78 34.95
C THR A 3 -0.75 -7.14 33.83
N HIS A 4 0.37 -7.77 33.47
CA HIS A 4 1.06 -7.47 32.23
C HIS A 4 0.10 -7.72 31.07
N ASN A 5 -0.44 -6.64 30.51
CA ASN A 5 -1.21 -6.67 29.28
C ASN A 5 -0.21 -6.96 28.15
N ALA A 6 0.09 -8.24 27.94
CA ALA A 6 0.88 -8.67 26.79
C ALA A 6 0.16 -8.19 25.53
N PRO A 7 0.85 -7.55 24.57
CA PRO A 7 0.21 -7.18 23.32
C PRO A 7 -0.26 -8.47 22.63
N HIS A 8 -1.58 -8.71 22.65
CA HIS A 8 -2.19 -9.75 21.83
C HIS A 8 -1.75 -9.55 20.38
N PRO A 9 -1.47 -10.62 19.61
CA PRO A 9 -1.05 -10.53 18.20
C PRO A 9 -2.20 -10.10 17.25
N LYS A 10 -3.04 -9.16 17.68
CA LYS A 10 -4.12 -8.55 16.89
C LYS A 10 -3.58 -7.41 16.03
N THR A 11 -2.52 -7.66 15.26
CA THR A 11 -2.02 -6.67 14.30
C THR A 11 -1.30 -7.27 13.11
N GLN A 12 -1.48 -8.56 12.82
CA GLN A 12 -1.41 -9.02 11.44
C GLN A 12 -2.84 -9.01 10.94
N ALA A 13 -3.18 -8.00 10.14
CA ALA A 13 -4.41 -8.02 9.37
C ALA A 13 -4.33 -9.28 8.49
N VAL A 14 -4.97 -10.36 8.94
CA VAL A 14 -5.12 -11.57 8.14
C VAL A 14 -5.87 -11.12 6.91
N VAL A 15 -5.20 -11.11 5.77
CA VAL A 15 -5.88 -10.81 4.51
C VAL A 15 -6.91 -11.89 4.29
N ASP A 16 -8.17 -11.49 4.14
CA ASP A 16 -9.28 -12.43 3.93
C ASP A 16 -8.97 -13.37 2.76
N CYS A 17 -9.35 -14.66 2.89
CA CYS A 17 -9.10 -15.68 1.85
C CYS A 17 -9.57 -15.23 0.45
N ALA A 18 -10.71 -14.55 0.37
CA ALA A 18 -11.23 -14.00 -0.87
C ALA A 18 -10.28 -12.94 -1.50
N THR A 19 -9.65 -12.12 -0.67
CA THR A 19 -8.68 -11.11 -1.09
C THR A 19 -7.37 -11.75 -1.54
N ASP A 20 -6.86 -12.75 -0.81
CA ASP A 20 -5.67 -13.50 -1.21
C ASP A 20 -5.89 -14.21 -2.55
N TRP A 21 -7.03 -14.88 -2.72
CA TRP A 21 -7.36 -15.58 -3.96
C TRP A 21 -7.56 -14.62 -5.14
N MET A 22 -8.22 -13.47 -4.92
CA MET A 22 -8.40 -12.47 -5.99
C MET A 22 -7.05 -11.83 -6.39
N LEU A 23 -6.18 -11.55 -5.43
CA LEU A 23 -4.83 -11.08 -5.69
C LEU A 23 -4.07 -12.10 -6.56
N TYR A 24 -4.09 -13.37 -6.17
CA TYR A 24 -3.49 -14.46 -6.94
C TYR A 24 -4.11 -14.57 -8.35
N ARG A 25 -5.43 -14.50 -8.47
CA ARG A 25 -6.12 -14.60 -9.76
C ARG A 25 -5.71 -13.50 -10.74
N ILE A 26 -5.46 -12.28 -10.25
CA ILE A 26 -5.15 -11.11 -11.08
C ILE A 26 -3.65 -10.99 -11.37
N THR A 27 -2.81 -11.31 -10.38
CA THR A 27 -1.37 -11.03 -10.42
C THR A 27 -0.49 -12.28 -10.46
N GLY A 28 -1.04 -13.45 -10.16
CA GLY A 28 -0.30 -14.70 -9.94
C GLY A 28 0.46 -14.75 -8.61
N VAL A 29 0.26 -13.80 -7.70
CA VAL A 29 1.02 -13.66 -6.45
C VAL A 29 0.08 -13.83 -5.25
N HIS A 30 0.46 -14.68 -4.28
CA HIS A 30 -0.22 -14.73 -2.98
C HIS A 30 0.19 -13.55 -2.10
N TYR A 31 -0.67 -13.13 -1.18
CA TYR A 31 -0.42 -12.06 -0.22
C TYR A 31 0.90 -12.28 0.56
N ARG A 32 1.16 -13.52 0.97
CA ARG A 32 2.40 -13.91 1.70
C ARG A 32 3.68 -13.60 0.90
N ASP A 33 3.60 -13.60 -0.43
CA ASP A 33 4.73 -13.40 -1.34
C ASP A 33 4.73 -11.99 -1.96
N LEU A 34 3.77 -11.14 -1.58
CA LEU A 34 3.59 -9.82 -2.17
C LEU A 34 4.83 -8.94 -2.01
N ASP A 35 5.53 -9.02 -0.86
CA ASP A 35 6.75 -8.24 -0.62
C ASP A 35 7.95 -8.71 -1.46
N LYS A 36 7.96 -9.95 -1.95
CA LYS A 36 9.02 -10.50 -2.82
C LYS A 36 8.76 -10.23 -4.30
N ALA A 37 7.51 -10.00 -4.69
CA ALA A 37 7.13 -9.82 -6.10
C ALA A 37 7.75 -8.54 -6.72
N SER A 38 8.11 -8.60 -8.01
CA SER A 38 8.71 -7.47 -8.73
C SER A 38 7.79 -6.22 -8.74
N THR A 39 8.37 -5.04 -8.52
CA THR A 39 7.63 -3.76 -8.57
C THR A 39 7.02 -3.49 -9.93
N ARG A 40 7.75 -3.77 -11.02
CA ARG A 40 7.28 -3.60 -12.39
C ARG A 40 6.10 -4.52 -12.69
N HIS A 41 6.16 -5.75 -12.20
CA HIS A 41 5.07 -6.74 -12.32
C HIS A 41 3.80 -6.21 -11.66
N LEU A 42 3.88 -5.83 -10.38
CA LEU A 42 2.76 -5.32 -9.61
C LEU A 42 2.18 -4.01 -10.18
N ALA A 43 3.03 -3.07 -10.60
CA ALA A 43 2.59 -1.81 -11.19
C ALA A 43 1.81 -2.00 -12.51
N GLY A 44 2.14 -3.04 -13.29
CA GLY A 44 1.41 -3.40 -14.50
C GLY A 44 -0.06 -3.73 -14.24
N HIS A 45 -0.38 -4.30 -13.09
CA HIS A 45 -1.75 -4.73 -12.74
C HIS A 45 -2.64 -3.62 -12.18
N LEU A 46 -2.08 -2.51 -11.67
CA LEU A 46 -2.88 -1.42 -11.11
C LEU A 46 -3.87 -0.82 -12.11
N ARG A 47 -3.44 -0.59 -13.36
CA ARG A 47 -4.32 -0.09 -14.42
C ARG A 47 -5.44 -1.07 -14.78
N THR A 48 -5.14 -2.36 -14.75
CA THR A 48 -6.13 -3.42 -15.00
C THR A 48 -7.16 -3.46 -13.87
N LEU A 49 -6.71 -3.41 -12.61
CA LEU A 49 -7.58 -3.33 -11.44
C LEU A 49 -8.49 -2.10 -11.48
N ASP A 50 -7.95 -0.93 -11.82
CA ASP A 50 -8.75 0.29 -11.98
C ASP A 50 -9.87 0.12 -13.01
N ARG A 51 -9.58 -0.52 -14.14
CA ARG A 51 -10.59 -0.78 -15.18
C ARG A 51 -11.66 -1.75 -14.70
N ILE A 52 -11.28 -2.84 -14.04
CA ILE A 52 -12.24 -3.83 -13.53
C ILE A 52 -13.11 -3.21 -12.43
N LEU A 53 -12.51 -2.43 -11.52
CA LEU A 53 -13.21 -1.76 -10.43
C LEU A 53 -14.18 -0.70 -10.94
N LYS A 54 -13.80 0.07 -11.96
CA LYS A 54 -14.70 1.02 -12.66
C LYS A 54 -15.88 0.29 -13.31
N ARG A 55 -15.63 -0.83 -13.99
CA ARG A 55 -16.71 -1.65 -14.58
C ARG A 55 -17.67 -2.16 -13.51
N GLU A 56 -17.14 -2.66 -12.40
CA GLU A 56 -17.97 -3.16 -11.30
C GLU A 56 -18.79 -2.05 -10.65
N ARG A 57 -18.18 -0.86 -10.44
CA ARG A 57 -18.90 0.33 -9.98
C ARG A 57 -20.03 0.73 -10.93
N ASN A 58 -19.79 0.72 -12.24
CA ASN A 58 -20.79 1.08 -13.23
C ASN A 58 -21.98 0.12 -13.21
N LYS A 59 -21.76 -1.18 -13.00
CA LYS A 59 -22.86 -2.15 -12.79
C LYS A 59 -23.71 -1.81 -11.57
N GLY A 60 -23.08 -1.40 -10.46
CA GLY A 60 -23.79 -0.97 -9.26
C GLY A 60 -24.63 0.28 -9.50
N LEU A 61 -24.07 1.27 -10.22
CA LEU A 61 -24.79 2.49 -10.60
C LEU A 61 -25.96 2.22 -11.55
N SER A 62 -25.82 1.26 -12.48
CA SER A 62 -26.89 0.87 -13.40
C SER A 62 -27.88 -0.14 -12.79
N ARG A 63 -27.73 -0.50 -11.51
CA ARG A 63 -28.53 -1.55 -10.83
C ARG A 63 -28.55 -2.87 -11.61
N HIS A 64 -27.44 -3.19 -12.25
CA HIS A 64 -27.30 -4.41 -13.02
C HIS A 64 -27.25 -5.63 -12.08
N TRP A 65 -27.95 -6.69 -12.44
CA TRP A 65 -28.10 -7.90 -11.61
C TRP A 65 -26.77 -8.60 -11.31
N SER A 66 -25.75 -8.49 -12.18
CA SER A 66 -24.42 -9.06 -11.94
C SER A 66 -23.48 -8.15 -11.13
N TYR A 67 -24.00 -7.09 -10.51
CA TYR A 67 -23.23 -6.29 -9.56
C TYR A 67 -23.00 -7.09 -8.28
N ASP A 68 -21.74 -7.19 -7.87
CA ASP A 68 -21.36 -7.84 -6.62
C ASP A 68 -20.56 -6.86 -5.74
N LEU A 69 -21.14 -6.50 -4.58
CA LEU A 69 -20.52 -5.61 -3.61
C LEU A 69 -19.25 -6.22 -3.00
N ASN A 70 -19.25 -7.53 -2.72
CA ASN A 70 -18.09 -8.22 -2.16
C ASN A 70 -16.96 -8.22 -3.18
N ARG A 71 -17.26 -8.51 -4.44
CA ARG A 71 -16.30 -8.42 -5.54
C ARG A 71 -15.72 -7.02 -5.65
N HIS A 72 -16.53 -5.97 -5.49
CA HIS A 72 -16.06 -4.59 -5.49
C HIS A 72 -15.10 -4.31 -4.32
N ILE A 73 -15.49 -4.70 -3.09
CA ILE A 73 -14.67 -4.55 -1.89
C ILE A 73 -13.34 -5.28 -2.06
N THR A 74 -13.37 -6.55 -2.48
CA THR A 74 -12.17 -7.35 -2.72
C THR A 74 -11.25 -6.72 -3.76
N LEU A 75 -11.79 -6.27 -4.91
CA LEU A 75 -10.99 -5.60 -5.95
C LEU A 75 -10.33 -4.32 -5.43
N LYS A 76 -11.06 -3.54 -4.63
CA LYS A 76 -10.54 -2.32 -4.01
C LYS A 76 -9.40 -2.66 -3.03
N THR A 77 -9.62 -3.63 -2.15
CA THR A 77 -8.62 -4.07 -1.18
C THR A 77 -7.35 -4.58 -1.88
N VAL A 78 -7.48 -5.40 -2.92
CA VAL A 78 -6.33 -5.89 -3.71
C VAL A 78 -5.54 -4.73 -4.32
N ARG A 79 -6.23 -3.75 -4.93
CA ARG A 79 -5.60 -2.55 -5.49
C ARG A 79 -4.85 -1.76 -4.42
N ASP A 80 -5.48 -1.53 -3.27
CA ASP A 80 -4.91 -0.75 -2.18
C ASP A 80 -3.70 -1.47 -1.55
N LEU A 81 -3.72 -2.80 -1.46
CA LEU A 81 -2.58 -3.61 -1.04
C LEU A 81 -1.39 -3.48 -1.99
N ILE A 82 -1.63 -3.56 -3.30
CA ILE A 82 -0.56 -3.39 -4.31
C ILE A 82 0.00 -1.97 -4.26
N ALA A 83 -0.87 -0.95 -4.24
CA ALA A 83 -0.45 0.45 -4.15
C ALA A 83 0.37 0.71 -2.87
N GLY A 84 -0.09 0.19 -1.73
CA GLY A 84 0.63 0.28 -0.47
C GLY A 84 1.99 -0.41 -0.50
N CYS A 85 2.08 -1.59 -1.13
CA CYS A 85 3.36 -2.30 -1.30
C CYS A 85 4.36 -1.50 -2.16
N LEU A 86 3.90 -0.92 -3.27
CA LEU A 86 4.72 -0.08 -4.13
C LEU A 86 5.17 1.20 -3.43
N ASN A 87 4.27 1.86 -2.69
CA ASN A 87 4.59 3.05 -1.91
C ASN A 87 5.65 2.74 -0.84
N LYS A 88 5.49 1.66 -0.07
CA LYS A 88 6.48 1.20 0.92
C LYS A 88 7.86 1.04 0.29
N ARG A 89 7.95 0.49 -0.92
CA ARG A 89 9.22 0.32 -1.65
C ARG A 89 9.78 1.64 -2.17
N GLY A 90 8.93 2.55 -2.63
CA GLY A 90 9.32 3.92 -2.99
C GLY A 90 9.89 4.69 -1.79
N HIS A 91 9.28 4.56 -0.61
CA HIS A 91 9.78 5.14 0.63
C HIS A 91 11.10 4.51 1.10
N ARG A 92 11.30 3.20 0.91
CA ARG A 92 12.58 2.53 1.20
C ARG A 92 13.74 3.00 0.29
N CYS A 93 13.43 3.61 -0.86
CA CYS A 93 14.42 4.15 -1.80
C CYS A 93 14.59 5.68 -1.71
N ALA A 94 13.78 6.36 -0.88
CA ALA A 94 14.10 7.72 -0.47
C ALA A 94 15.19 7.63 0.59
N PRO A 95 16.45 8.02 0.33
CA PRO A 95 17.41 8.08 1.40
C PRO A 95 16.85 9.05 2.44
N ALA A 96 16.71 8.60 3.68
CA ALA A 96 16.74 9.50 4.81
C ALA A 96 18.10 10.19 4.72
N SER A 97 18.16 11.33 4.05
CA SER A 97 19.39 12.08 3.90
C SER A 97 19.56 12.93 5.15
N PRO A 98 20.49 12.59 6.08
CA PRO A 98 20.86 13.49 7.16
C PRO A 98 21.52 14.79 6.64
N ALA A 99 21.79 14.91 5.33
CA ALA A 99 22.38 16.10 4.72
C ALA A 99 21.41 17.28 4.61
N ALA A 100 20.09 17.09 4.82
CA ALA A 100 19.15 18.20 4.84
C ALA A 100 19.19 19.01 6.14
N GLU A 101 19.60 18.39 7.25
CA GLU A 101 19.66 19.03 8.56
C GLU A 101 20.98 19.80 8.78
N GLN A 102 22.08 19.30 8.19
CA GLN A 102 23.40 19.96 8.25
C GLN A 102 23.49 21.23 7.39
N ARG A 103 22.55 21.46 6.46
CA ARG A 103 22.52 22.66 5.61
C ARG A 103 21.94 23.89 6.32
N MET A 104 21.30 23.73 7.48
CA MET A 104 20.78 24.84 8.28
C MET A 104 21.81 25.38 9.29
N THR A 105 22.72 24.55 9.82
CA THR A 105 23.70 24.99 10.82
C THR A 105 24.87 25.78 10.23
N VAL A 106 25.31 25.45 9.00
CA VAL A 106 26.43 26.17 8.33
C VAL A 106 26.08 27.62 7.99
N ARG A 107 24.79 27.97 7.82
CA ARG A 107 24.36 29.36 7.57
C ARG A 107 24.24 30.21 8.83
N GLN A 108 24.33 29.60 10.02
CA GLN A 108 24.14 30.29 11.30
C GLN A 108 25.48 30.73 11.93
N ALA A 109 26.61 30.16 11.50
CA ALA A 109 27.95 30.51 11.98
C ALA A 109 28.54 31.78 11.32
N ASP A 110 28.08 32.15 10.12
CA ASP A 110 28.61 33.31 9.37
C ASP A 110 27.99 34.67 9.75
N ARG A 111 27.04 34.71 10.70
CA ARG A 111 26.32 35.93 11.05
C ARG A 111 26.78 36.62 12.35
N SER A 112 27.77 36.07 13.05
CA SER A 112 28.27 36.58 14.34
C SER A 112 29.69 37.15 14.30
N SER A 113 30.28 37.36 13.12
CA SER A 113 31.59 38.02 12.95
C SER A 113 31.43 39.33 12.16
N GLY A 114 31.00 40.40 12.83
CA GLY A 114 30.85 41.69 12.17
C GLY A 114 30.47 42.83 13.10
N ARG A 115 31.49 43.37 13.78
CA ARG A 115 31.58 44.69 14.44
C ARG A 115 30.73 45.00 15.66
#